data_AF-A0A1W9SPD5-F1
#
_entry.id   AF-A0A1W9SPD5-F1
#
_cell.length_a   1.000
_cell.length_b   1.000
_cell.length_c   1.000
_cell.angle_alpha   90.00
_cell.angle_beta   90.00
_cell.angle_gamma   90.00
#
_symmetry.space_group_name_H-M   'P 1'
#
loop_
_entity.id
_entity.type
_entity.pdbx_description
1 polymer ?
#
loop_
_entity_poly.entity_id
_entity_poly.type
_entity_poly.pdbx_seq_one_letter_code
_entity_poly.pdbx_strand_id
1 'polypeptide(L)'
;MEIDAKLAVQKVKNITDNTLILSTRIKQDINVLKIILINIKIATAKLNHLDSGRALESTADIIEESIQKIDLNIEKVNNNTQEVEKIITDALTKSNTL
;
A
#
# COMPACT_ATOMS: atom_id res chain seq x y z
N MET A 1 1.80 36.00 6.33
CA MET A 1 2.84 35.29 5.56
C MET A 1 3.47 34.14 6.35
N GLU A 2 4.17 34.33 7.47
CA GLU A 2 4.74 33.19 8.24
C GLU A 2 3.70 32.26 8.89
N ILE A 3 2.59 32.82 9.40
CA ILE A 3 1.49 32.04 10.00
C ILE A 3 0.84 31.12 8.95
N ASP A 4 0.69 31.61 7.72
CA ASP A 4 0.08 30.87 6.61
C ASP A 4 0.95 29.68 6.19
N ALA A 5 2.28 29.83 6.22
CA ALA A 5 3.23 28.78 5.91
C ALA A 5 3.25 27.67 6.97
N LYS A 6 3.28 28.03 8.27
CA LYS A 6 3.21 27.06 9.38
C LYS A 6 1.91 26.24 9.34
N LEU A 7 0.78 26.90 9.07
CA LEU A 7 -0.51 26.23 8.92
C LEU A 7 -0.53 25.28 7.72
N ALA A 8 0.07 25.67 6.59
CA ALA A 8 0.19 24.81 5.43
C ALA A 8 1.03 23.55 5.73
N VAL A 9 2.19 23.70 6.37
CA VAL A 9 3.07 22.57 6.75
C VAL A 9 2.34 21.60 7.67
N GLN A 10 1.59 22.11 8.67
CA GLN A 10 0.80 21.26 9.55
C GLN A 10 -0.31 20.49 8.81
N LYS A 11 -0.96 21.11 7.81
CA LYS A 11 -1.96 20.42 6.99
C LYS A 11 -1.34 19.29 6.17
N VAL A 12 -0.17 19.54 5.55
CA VAL A 12 0.54 18.48 4.81
C VAL A 12 0.94 17.35 5.75
N LYS A 13 1.43 17.67 6.97
CA LYS A 13 1.74 16.65 7.98
C LYS A 13 0.55 15.73 8.27
N ASN A 14 -0.62 16.30 8.51
CA ASN A 14 -1.83 15.52 8.81
C ASN A 14 -2.22 14.61 7.63
N ILE A 15 -2.06 15.08 6.38
CA ILE A 15 -2.32 14.27 5.18
C ILE A 15 -1.31 13.12 5.08
N THR A 16 -0.03 13.40 5.32
CA THR A 16 1.05 12.40 5.34
C THR A 16 0.79 11.32 6.38
N ASP A 17 0.48 11.70 7.62
CA ASP A 17 0.17 10.78 8.72
C ASP A 17 -1.03 9.87 8.35
N ASN A 18 -2.11 10.46 7.81
CA ASN A 18 -3.28 9.70 7.36
C ASN A 18 -2.95 8.75 6.21
N THR A 19 -2.11 9.18 5.27
CA THR A 19 -1.68 8.35 4.13
C THR A 19 -0.86 7.15 4.60
N LEU A 20 0.01 7.32 5.60
CA LEU A 20 0.80 6.26 6.19
C LEU A 20 -0.07 5.22 6.92
N ILE A 21 -1.11 5.68 7.63
CA ILE A 21 -2.09 4.80 8.26
C ILE A 21 -2.86 3.99 7.20
N LEU A 22 -3.31 4.63 6.12
CA LEU A 22 -4.03 3.97 5.05
C LEU A 22 -3.15 2.98 4.29
N SER A 23 -1.89 3.33 3.97
CA SER A 23 -0.96 2.42 3.29
C SER A 23 -0.70 1.17 4.14
N THR A 24 -0.60 1.33 5.46
CA THR A 24 -0.45 0.22 6.42
C THR A 24 -1.67 -0.71 6.39
N ARG A 25 -2.88 -0.15 6.38
CA ARG A 25 -4.12 -0.95 6.29
C ARG A 25 -4.22 -1.69 4.96
N ILE A 26 -3.90 -1.03 3.84
CA ILE A 26 -3.91 -1.69 2.53
C ILE A 26 -2.89 -2.84 2.48
N LYS A 27 -1.70 -2.69 3.10
CA LYS A 27 -0.74 -3.81 3.24
C LYS A 27 -1.33 -5.00 4.00
N GLN A 28 -2.13 -4.75 5.04
CA GLN A 28 -2.82 -5.82 5.77
C GLN A 28 -3.85 -6.51 4.87
N ASP A 29 -4.64 -5.74 4.10
CA ASP A 29 -5.62 -6.30 3.15
C ASP A 29 -4.94 -7.13 2.06
N ILE A 30 -3.80 -6.67 1.53
CA ILE A 30 -2.96 -7.44 0.59
C ILE A 30 -2.52 -8.78 1.18
N ASN A 31 -2.13 -8.82 2.46
CA ASN A 31 -1.77 -10.07 3.12
C ASN A 31 -2.96 -11.02 3.25
N VAL A 32 -4.16 -10.51 3.52
CA VAL A 32 -5.39 -11.31 3.50
C VAL A 32 -5.65 -11.87 2.10
N LEU A 33 -5.51 -11.05 1.05
CA LEU A 33 -5.66 -11.49 -0.34
C LEU A 33 -4.65 -12.60 -0.71
N LYS A 34 -3.40 -12.49 -0.25
CA LYS A 34 -2.37 -13.55 -0.43
C LYS A 34 -2.80 -14.87 0.21
N ILE A 35 -3.39 -14.84 1.40
CA ILE A 35 -3.91 -16.05 2.08
C ILE A 35 -5.08 -16.66 1.29
N ILE A 36 -6.01 -15.82 0.80
CA ILE A 36 -7.13 -16.27 -0.02
C ILE A 36 -6.61 -16.93 -1.32
N LEU A 37 -5.63 -16.31 -1.98
CA LEU A 37 -5.02 -16.85 -3.19
C LEU A 37 -4.38 -18.23 -2.95
N ILE A 38 -3.69 -18.42 -1.82
CA ILE A 38 -3.14 -19.74 -1.45
C ILE A 38 -4.27 -20.78 -1.38
N ASN A 39 -5.40 -20.46 -0.75
CA ASN A 39 -6.54 -21.36 -0.66
C ASN A 39 -7.15 -21.66 -2.05
N ILE A 40 -7.23 -20.67 -2.92
CA ILE A 40 -7.66 -20.86 -4.32
C ILE A 40 -6.70 -21.83 -5.03
N LYS A 41 -5.39 -21.61 -4.95
CA LYS A 41 -4.38 -22.50 -5.56
C LYS A 41 -4.49 -23.95 -5.06
N ILE A 42 -4.74 -24.15 -3.76
CA ILE A 42 -4.99 -25.49 -3.19
C ILE A 42 -6.26 -26.12 -3.78
N ALA A 43 -7.35 -25.36 -3.89
CA ALA A 43 -8.60 -25.85 -4.48
C ALA A 43 -8.42 -26.21 -5.96
N THR A 44 -7.76 -25.34 -6.72
CA THR A 44 -7.36 -25.56 -8.12
C THR A 44 -6.59 -26.87 -8.27
N ALA A 45 -5.56 -27.10 -7.44
CA ALA A 45 -4.75 -28.31 -7.51
C ALA A 45 -5.56 -29.58 -7.27
N LYS A 46 -6.56 -29.54 -6.37
CA LYS A 46 -7.47 -30.68 -6.13
C LYS A 46 -8.42 -30.93 -7.30
N LEU A 47 -8.75 -29.88 -8.05
CA LEU A 47 -9.70 -29.94 -9.17
C LEU A 47 -9.01 -30.05 -10.54
N ASN A 48 -7.68 -30.12 -10.61
CA ASN A 48 -6.91 -30.06 -11.87
C ASN A 48 -7.20 -31.19 -12.87
N HIS A 49 -7.85 -32.27 -12.41
CA HIS A 49 -8.36 -33.36 -13.24
C HIS A 49 -9.64 -32.98 -14.00
N LEU A 50 -10.29 -31.88 -13.62
CA LEU A 50 -11.43 -31.27 -14.31
C LEU A 50 -10.95 -30.08 -15.15
N ASP A 51 -11.58 -29.85 -16.30
CA ASP A 51 -11.32 -28.67 -17.13
C ASP A 51 -11.53 -27.35 -16.36
N SER A 52 -12.52 -27.34 -15.47
CA SER A 52 -12.78 -26.20 -14.58
C SER A 52 -11.64 -25.93 -13.59
N GLY A 53 -10.91 -26.96 -13.15
CA GLY A 53 -9.72 -26.80 -12.32
C GLY A 53 -8.58 -26.13 -13.10
N ARG A 54 -8.33 -26.54 -14.35
CA ARG A 54 -7.34 -25.89 -15.21
C ARG A 54 -7.68 -24.42 -15.51
N ALA A 55 -8.96 -24.10 -15.73
CA ALA A 55 -9.40 -22.72 -15.91
C ALA A 55 -9.21 -21.87 -14.64
N LEU A 56 -9.42 -22.46 -13.46
CA LEU A 56 -9.21 -21.80 -12.17
C LEU A 56 -7.73 -21.50 -11.90
N GLU A 57 -6.80 -22.30 -12.45
CA GLU A 57 -5.36 -22.08 -12.35
C GLU A 57 -4.95 -20.77 -13.04
N SER A 58 -5.34 -20.59 -14.30
CA SER A 58 -5.08 -19.35 -15.03
C SER A 58 -5.69 -18.11 -14.35
N THR A 59 -6.87 -18.27 -13.72
CA THR A 59 -7.49 -17.19 -12.94
C THR A 59 -6.69 -16.86 -11.68
N ALA A 60 -6.15 -17.88 -10.99
CA ALA A 60 -5.32 -17.70 -9.81
C ALA A 60 -4.02 -16.94 -10.14
N ASP A 61 -3.41 -17.22 -11.29
CA ASP A 61 -2.20 -16.52 -11.75
C ASP A 61 -2.48 -15.03 -12.04
N ILE A 62 -3.61 -14.71 -12.69
CA ILE A 62 -4.03 -13.31 -12.92
C ILE A 62 -4.25 -12.57 -11.60
N ILE A 63 -4.86 -13.24 -10.61
CA ILE A 63 -5.05 -12.68 -9.27
C ILE A 63 -3.70 -12.44 -8.59
N GLU A 64 -2.76 -13.38 -8.70
CA GLU A 64 -1.40 -13.25 -8.16
C GLU A 64 -0.67 -12.04 -8.72
N GLU A 65 -0.65 -11.88 -10.05
CA GLU A 65 -0.04 -10.71 -10.70
C GLU A 65 -0.69 -9.40 -10.25
N SER A 66 -2.01 -9.39 -10.09
CA SER A 66 -2.76 -8.22 -9.64
C SER A 66 -2.38 -7.83 -8.21
N ILE A 67 -2.31 -8.81 -7.31
CA ILE A 67 -1.86 -8.61 -5.93
C ILE A 67 -0.41 -8.07 -5.91
N GLN A 68 0.50 -8.65 -6.69
CA GLN A 68 1.89 -8.19 -6.78
C GLN A 68 1.99 -6.74 -7.27
N LYS A 69 1.21 -6.35 -8.29
CA LYS A 69 1.16 -4.96 -8.79
C LYS A 69 0.66 -3.99 -7.72
N ILE A 70 -0.37 -4.36 -6.95
CA ILE A 70 -0.89 -3.54 -5.85
C ILE A 70 0.16 -3.39 -4.75
N ASP A 71 0.84 -4.48 -4.38
CA ASP A 71 1.89 -4.49 -3.34
C ASP A 71 3.03 -3.54 -3.70
N LEU A 72 3.54 -3.62 -4.94
CA LEU A 72 4.57 -2.71 -5.44
C LEU A 72 4.13 -1.24 -5.46
N ASN A 73 2.89 -0.97 -5.84
CA ASN A 73 2.36 0.39 -5.86
C ASN A 73 2.22 0.96 -4.45
N ILE A 74 1.79 0.15 -3.47
CA ILE A 74 1.68 0.58 -2.07
C ILE A 74 3.04 0.77 -1.42
N GLU A 75 4.03 -0.03 -1.78
CA GLU A 75 5.43 0.21 -1.38
C GLU A 75 5.94 1.56 -1.88
N LYS A 76 5.70 1.89 -3.16
CA LYS A 76 6.06 3.21 -3.72
C LYS A 76 5.35 4.36 -3.00
N VAL A 77 4.04 4.23 -2.73
CA VAL A 77 3.29 5.24 -1.96
C VAL A 77 3.89 5.41 -0.57
N ASN A 78 4.24 4.30 0.11
CA ASN A 78 4.85 4.35 1.43
C ASN A 78 6.21 5.08 1.41
N ASN A 79 7.07 4.76 0.44
CA ASN A 79 8.39 5.38 0.31
C ASN A 79 8.27 6.89 0.03
N ASN A 80 7.39 7.29 -0.89
CA ASN A 80 7.13 8.71 -1.16
C ASN A 80 6.55 9.43 0.06
N THR A 81 5.67 8.77 0.83
CA THR A 81 5.06 9.33 2.04
C THR A 81 6.13 9.59 3.12
N GLN A 82 7.07 8.66 3.30
CA GLN A 82 8.20 8.81 4.22
C GLN A 82 9.16 9.93 3.80
N GLU A 83 9.40 10.10 2.49
CA GLU A 83 10.20 11.22 1.99
C GLU A 83 9.53 12.57 2.29
N VAL A 84 8.22 12.67 2.05
CA VAL A 84 7.43 13.87 2.38
C VAL A 84 7.42 14.13 3.89
N GLU A 85 7.28 13.10 4.72
CA GLU A 85 7.36 13.21 6.19
C GLU A 85 8.70 13.82 6.64
N LYS A 86 9.80 13.36 6.03
CA LYS A 86 11.14 13.90 6.31
C LYS A 86 11.23 15.38 5.92
N ILE A 87 10.79 15.75 4.72
CA ILE A 87 10.81 17.15 4.24
C ILE A 87 10.02 18.06 5.19
N ILE A 88 8.84 17.63 5.63
CA ILE A 88 7.98 18.38 6.55
C ILE A 88 8.64 18.52 7.93
N THR A 89 9.23 17.45 8.44
CA THR A 89 9.93 17.45 9.73
C THR A 89 11.12 18.41 9.71
N ASP A 90 11.92 18.40 8.64
CA ASP A 90 13.03 19.33 8.45
C ASP A 90 12.55 20.79 8.38
N ALA A 91 11.44 21.04 7.67
CA ALA A 91 10.85 22.38 7.55
C ALA A 91 10.33 22.92 8.89
N LEU A 92 9.64 22.09 9.67
CA LEU A 92 9.15 22.45 11.00
C LEU A 92 10.30 22.74 11.97
N THR A 93 11.36 21.94 11.91
CA THR A 93 12.53 22.09 12.79
C THR A 93 13.28 23.40 12.51
N LYS A 94 13.53 23.70 11.23
CA LYS A 94 14.16 24.97 10.80
C LYS A 94 13.32 26.20 11.13
N SER A 95 12.00 26.09 11.01
CA SER A 95 11.08 27.19 11.33
C SER A 95 10.98 27.51 12.83
N ASN A 96 11.47 26.63 13.71
CA ASN A 96 11.51 26.84 15.17
C ASN A 96 12.89 27.33 15.66
N THR A 97 13.89 27.44 14.78
CA THR A 97 15.25 27.87 15.10
C THR A 97 15.59 29.29 14.63
N LEU A 98 14.67 29.94 13.89
CA LEU A 98 14.71 31.34 13.47
C LEU A 98 13.68 32.14 14.28
#